data_AF-A0A5B9W2H8-F1
#
_entry.id   AF-A0A5B9W2H8-F1
#
_cell.length_a   1.000
_cell.length_b   1.000
_cell.length_c   1.000
_cell.angle_alpha   90.00
_cell.angle_beta   90.00
_cell.angle_gamma   90.00
#
_symmetry.space_group_name_H-M   'P 1'
#
loop_
_entity.id
_entity.type
_entity.pdbx_description
1 polymer ?
#
loop_
_entity_poly.entity_id
_entity_poly.type
_entity_poly.pdbx_seq_one_letter_code
_entity_poly.pdbx_strand_id
1 'polypeptide(L)'
;MTPPENGTLNGQAAEPAGPHAEFEEHAPAPAAPPAAPSPELRQFLAEIKGQAQFLLYLADQIEESLNQLGGESDRCHGAFLCKVLTMYSGQLETKHQGLGEKIAEACQEVYITVREHGHDFDMDRGDRD
;
A
#
# COMPACT_ATOMS: atom_id res chain seq x y z
N MET A 1 36.58 24.20 -52.49
CA MET A 1 37.48 23.08 -52.85
C MET A 1 38.25 22.71 -51.60
N THR A 2 38.31 21.41 -51.31
CA THR A 2 38.59 20.75 -50.00
C THR A 2 39.93 21.11 -49.37
N PRO A 3 40.08 20.83 -48.06
CA PRO A 3 40.75 19.58 -47.71
C PRO A 3 39.88 18.70 -46.79
N PRO A 4 40.04 17.38 -46.88
CA PRO A 4 40.70 16.74 -45.74
C PRO A 4 41.91 15.90 -46.15
N GLU A 5 42.86 15.89 -45.21
CA GLU A 5 44.17 15.27 -45.28
C GLU A 5 44.10 13.74 -45.18
N ASN A 6 44.99 13.11 -45.94
CA ASN A 6 45.27 11.68 -45.91
C ASN A 6 46.14 11.34 -44.70
N GLY A 7 45.69 10.37 -43.91
CA GLY A 7 46.46 9.22 -43.40
C GLY A 7 47.72 9.46 -42.55
N THR A 8 47.85 8.78 -41.42
CA THR A 8 48.89 7.75 -41.16
C THR A 8 48.67 7.07 -39.80
N LEU A 9 48.72 5.74 -39.81
CA LEU A 9 48.75 4.84 -38.67
C LEU A 9 50.02 5.02 -37.83
N ASN A 10 49.94 4.77 -36.52
CA ASN A 10 50.69 3.71 -35.82
C ASN A 10 51.10 4.10 -34.37
N GLY A 11 50.90 3.17 -33.44
CA GLY A 11 51.92 2.82 -32.46
C GLY A 11 51.92 3.45 -31.06
N GLN A 12 51.34 2.71 -30.10
CA GLN A 12 51.88 2.36 -28.77
C GLN A 12 52.21 3.43 -27.70
N ALA A 13 51.48 3.29 -26.59
CA ALA A 13 51.94 3.10 -25.20
C ALA A 13 52.83 4.18 -24.53
N ALA A 14 52.28 4.84 -23.51
CA ALA A 14 52.79 4.83 -22.13
C ALA A 14 51.95 5.77 -21.24
N GLU A 15 51.25 5.22 -20.24
CA GLU A 15 51.00 5.93 -18.97
C GLU A 15 52.35 6.08 -18.22
N PRO A 16 52.56 7.09 -17.35
CA PRO A 16 51.97 7.07 -16.01
C PRO A 16 51.61 8.42 -15.34
N ALA A 17 50.65 8.31 -14.41
CA ALA A 17 50.60 8.93 -13.08
C ALA A 17 50.33 10.45 -12.89
N GLY A 18 49.03 10.79 -12.86
CA GLY A 18 48.28 11.59 -11.85
C GLY A 18 48.80 12.96 -11.34
N PRO A 19 48.11 13.61 -10.38
CA PRO A 19 46.72 13.44 -9.92
C PRO A 19 45.98 14.80 -9.84
N HIS A 20 44.75 14.92 -10.34
CA HIS A 20 43.83 15.92 -9.77
C HIS A 20 42.42 15.32 -9.77
N ALA A 21 42.05 14.84 -8.59
CA ALA A 21 40.68 14.52 -8.23
C ALA A 21 39.84 15.78 -8.41
N GLU A 22 39.12 15.85 -9.52
CA GLU A 22 37.94 16.69 -9.62
C GLU A 22 36.90 16.01 -8.71
N PHE A 23 36.85 16.48 -7.47
CA PHE A 23 35.72 16.26 -6.59
C PHE A 23 34.50 16.81 -7.33
N GLU A 24 33.80 15.94 -8.04
CA GLU A 24 32.44 16.18 -8.47
C GLU A 24 31.64 16.33 -7.18
N GLU A 25 31.52 17.59 -6.75
CA GLU A 25 30.72 18.04 -5.63
C GLU A 25 29.32 17.50 -5.86
N HIS A 26 29.02 16.40 -5.17
CA HIS A 26 27.73 15.76 -5.15
C HIS A 26 26.77 16.74 -4.49
N ALA A 27 26.27 17.70 -5.28
CA ALA A 27 25.18 18.56 -4.88
C ALA A 27 24.09 17.62 -4.35
N PRO A 28 23.60 17.80 -3.11
CA PRO A 28 22.54 16.97 -2.60
C PRO A 28 21.37 17.08 -3.58
N ALA A 29 20.95 15.94 -4.11
CA ALA A 29 19.78 15.87 -4.98
C ALA A 29 18.63 16.62 -4.29
N PRO A 30 17.86 17.46 -5.01
CA PRO A 30 16.77 18.20 -4.39
C PRO A 30 15.86 17.19 -3.69
N ALA A 31 15.63 17.41 -2.39
CA ALA A 31 14.80 16.57 -1.55
C ALA A 31 13.50 16.28 -2.31
N ALA A 32 13.24 15.00 -2.55
CA ALA A 32 12.03 14.58 -3.23
C ALA A 32 10.84 15.14 -2.44
N PRO A 33 9.82 15.73 -3.11
CA PRO A 33 8.66 16.23 -2.40
C PRO A 33 8.03 15.10 -1.57
N PRO A 34 7.44 15.42 -0.39
CA PRO A 34 6.85 14.41 0.48
C PRO A 34 5.89 13.55 -0.35
N ALA A 35 6.19 12.25 -0.39
CA ALA A 35 5.51 11.32 -1.27
C ALA A 35 4.03 11.27 -0.87
N ALA A 36 3.16 11.92 -1.64
CA ALA A 36 1.72 11.89 -1.40
C ALA A 36 1.27 10.45 -1.13
N PRO A 37 0.36 10.21 -0.15
CA PRO A 37 -0.01 8.87 0.26
C PRO A 37 -0.41 8.05 -0.95
N SER A 38 0.24 6.89 -1.11
CA SER A 38 0.16 6.09 -2.32
C SER A 38 -1.31 5.83 -2.69
N PRO A 39 -1.71 6.06 -3.96
CA PRO A 39 -3.08 5.79 -4.39
C PRO A 39 -3.49 4.34 -4.13
N GLU A 40 -2.52 3.42 -4.12
CA GLU A 40 -2.66 2.01 -3.75
C GLU A 40 -3.15 1.83 -2.31
N LEU A 41 -2.58 2.54 -1.33
CA LEU A 41 -3.03 2.48 0.07
C LEU A 41 -4.49 2.93 0.21
N ARG A 42 -4.89 3.98 -0.51
CA ARG A 42 -6.27 4.48 -0.48
C ARG A 42 -7.26 3.47 -1.04
N GLN A 43 -6.90 2.82 -2.15
CA GLN A 43 -7.71 1.75 -2.74
C GLN A 43 -7.82 0.58 -1.75
N PHE A 44 -6.70 0.14 -1.18
CA PHE A 44 -6.66 -0.96 -0.24
C PHE A 44 -7.50 -0.71 1.01
N LEU A 45 -7.42 0.49 1.59
CA LEU A 45 -8.28 0.92 2.70
C LEU A 45 -9.77 0.93 2.32
N ALA A 46 -10.11 1.31 1.08
CA ALA A 46 -11.49 1.27 0.60
C ALA A 46 -12.02 -0.17 0.48
N GLU A 47 -11.17 -1.11 0.06
CA GLU A 47 -11.50 -2.53 0.01
C GLU A 47 -11.71 -3.12 1.41
N ILE A 48 -10.80 -2.85 2.35
CA ILE A 48 -10.95 -3.24 3.76
C ILE A 48 -12.27 -2.72 4.34
N LYS A 49 -12.56 -1.43 4.10
CA LYS A 49 -13.80 -0.80 4.54
C LYS A 49 -15.03 -1.51 3.96
N GLY A 50 -15.06 -1.75 2.65
CA GLY A 50 -16.17 -2.44 2.00
C GLY A 50 -16.37 -3.86 2.53
N GLN A 51 -15.27 -4.60 2.73
CA GLN A 51 -15.30 -5.94 3.31
C GLN A 51 -15.83 -5.91 4.75
N ALA A 52 -15.35 -4.98 5.59
CA ALA A 52 -15.83 -4.83 6.97
C ALA A 52 -17.33 -4.45 7.03
N GLN A 53 -17.77 -3.50 6.20
CA GLN A 53 -19.18 -3.12 6.10
C GLN A 53 -20.07 -4.30 5.72
N PHE A 54 -19.63 -5.14 4.79
CA PHE A 54 -20.36 -6.33 4.40
C PHE A 54 -20.46 -7.36 5.54
N LEU A 55 -19.39 -7.55 6.31
CA LEU A 55 -19.41 -8.46 7.47
C LEU A 55 -20.35 -7.96 8.57
N LEU A 56 -20.35 -6.65 8.84
CA LEU A 56 -21.29 -6.04 9.80
C LEU A 56 -22.74 -6.25 9.34
N TYR A 57 -23.01 -6.00 8.06
CA TYR A 57 -24.33 -6.27 7.48
C TYR A 57 -24.76 -7.74 7.65
N LEU A 58 -23.86 -8.70 7.40
CA LEU A 58 -24.18 -10.11 7.61
C LEU A 58 -24.47 -10.43 9.08
N ALA A 59 -23.73 -9.83 10.02
CA ALA A 59 -23.99 -10.00 11.44
C ALA A 59 -25.40 -9.49 11.81
N ASP A 60 -25.79 -8.32 11.32
CA ASP A 60 -27.13 -7.76 11.52
C ASP A 60 -28.22 -8.68 10.95
N GLN A 61 -28.03 -9.22 9.74
CA GLN A 61 -28.98 -10.14 9.11
C GLN A 61 -29.12 -11.47 9.85
N ILE A 62 -28.03 -11.98 10.45
CA ILE A 62 -28.06 -13.17 11.30
C ILE A 62 -28.85 -12.88 12.58
N GLU A 63 -28.59 -11.76 13.25
CA GLU A 63 -29.31 -11.36 14.46
C GLU A 63 -30.81 -11.23 14.19
N GLU A 64 -31.19 -10.52 13.12
CA GLU A 64 -32.59 -10.35 12.72
C GLU A 64 -33.26 -11.71 12.42
N SER A 65 -32.58 -12.60 11.70
CA SER A 65 -33.11 -13.93 11.37
C SER A 65 -33.25 -14.83 12.59
N LEU A 66 -32.33 -14.74 13.57
CA LEU A 66 -32.44 -15.47 14.84
C LEU A 66 -33.63 -14.98 15.67
N ASN A 67 -33.86 -13.67 15.70
CA ASN A 67 -35.02 -13.08 16.38
C ASN A 67 -36.34 -13.56 15.76
N GLN A 68 -36.42 -13.59 14.42
CA GLN A 68 -37.58 -14.15 13.71
C GLN A 68 -37.79 -15.63 14.04
N LEU A 69 -36.71 -16.42 14.04
CA LEU A 69 -36.78 -17.86 14.34
C LEU A 69 -37.27 -18.13 15.77
N GLY A 70 -36.86 -17.31 16.75
CA GLY A 70 -37.30 -17.44 18.14
C GLY A 70 -38.79 -17.19 18.37
N GLY A 71 -39.43 -16.44 17.48
CA GLY A 71 -40.87 -16.18 17.50
C GLY A 71 -41.69 -17.05 16.54
N GLU A 72 -41.05 -17.92 15.75
CA GLU A 72 -41.72 -18.65 14.67
C GLU A 72 -42.47 -19.89 15.18
N SER A 73 -43.70 -20.05 14.72
CA SER A 73 -44.57 -21.19 15.05
C SER A 73 -44.79 -22.13 13.87
N ASP A 74 -44.60 -21.66 12.63
CA ASP A 74 -44.69 -22.44 11.41
C ASP A 74 -43.39 -23.21 11.14
N ARG A 75 -43.52 -24.54 11.01
CA ARG A 75 -42.36 -25.43 10.81
C ARG A 75 -41.69 -25.25 9.45
N CYS A 76 -42.44 -24.91 8.41
CA CYS A 76 -41.88 -24.72 7.07
C CYS A 76 -41.06 -23.43 7.03
N HIS A 77 -41.57 -22.36 7.64
CA HIS A 77 -40.87 -21.09 7.73
C HIS A 77 -39.65 -21.18 8.66
N GLY A 78 -39.76 -21.86 9.80
CA GLY A 78 -38.61 -22.13 10.66
C GLY A 78 -37.47 -22.88 9.95
N ALA A 79 -37.81 -23.89 9.13
CA ALA A 79 -36.82 -24.61 8.32
C ALA A 79 -36.16 -23.72 7.25
N PHE A 80 -36.93 -22.80 6.66
CA PHE A 80 -36.40 -21.78 5.74
C PHE A 80 -35.41 -20.84 6.45
N LEU A 81 -35.78 -20.30 7.62
CA LEU A 81 -34.92 -19.43 8.42
C LEU A 81 -33.61 -20.14 8.80
N CYS A 82 -33.65 -21.42 9.19
CA CYS A 82 -32.44 -22.22 9.42
C CYS A 82 -31.53 -22.30 8.19
N LYS A 83 -32.11 -22.42 6.99
CA LYS A 83 -31.35 -22.43 5.72
C LYS A 83 -30.73 -21.07 5.42
N VAL A 84 -31.45 -19.99 5.67
CA VAL A 84 -30.96 -18.61 5.52
C VAL A 84 -29.80 -18.35 6.49
N LEU A 85 -29.97 -18.71 7.76
CA LEU A 85 -28.93 -18.61 8.79
C LEU A 85 -27.67 -19.39 8.40
N THR A 86 -27.83 -20.61 7.89
CA THR A 86 -26.71 -21.43 7.39
C THR A 86 -25.97 -20.74 6.23
N MET A 87 -26.73 -20.10 5.32
CA MET A 87 -26.16 -19.36 4.21
C MET A 87 -25.37 -18.13 4.71
N TYR A 88 -25.94 -17.33 5.61
CA TYR A 88 -25.25 -16.16 6.15
C TYR A 88 -24.03 -16.52 6.98
N SER A 89 -24.09 -17.57 7.82
CA SER A 89 -22.94 -18.02 8.59
C SER A 89 -21.80 -18.50 7.69
N GLY A 90 -22.10 -19.23 6.62
CA GLY A 90 -21.09 -19.65 5.63
C GLY A 90 -20.48 -18.47 4.85
N GLN A 91 -21.29 -17.46 4.52
CA GLN A 91 -20.77 -16.23 3.93
C GLN A 91 -19.87 -15.46 4.90
N LEU A 92 -20.25 -15.39 6.18
CA LEU A 92 -19.43 -14.73 7.20
C LEU A 92 -18.09 -15.46 7.37
N GLU A 93 -18.11 -16.80 7.43
CA GLU A 93 -16.92 -17.63 7.53
C GLU A 93 -15.96 -17.43 6.35
N THR A 94 -16.48 -17.35 5.13
CA THR A 94 -15.64 -17.16 3.94
C THR A 94 -15.14 -15.73 3.77
N LYS A 95 -15.94 -14.73 4.17
CA LYS A 95 -15.65 -13.31 3.90
C LYS A 95 -14.80 -12.63 4.96
N HIS A 96 -14.72 -13.17 6.17
CA HIS A 96 -13.83 -12.60 7.21
C HIS A 96 -12.37 -13.03 7.03
N GLN A 97 -12.11 -14.12 6.31
CA GLN A 97 -10.76 -14.66 6.12
C GLN A 97 -9.81 -13.62 5.54
N GLY A 98 -8.62 -13.51 6.14
CA GLY A 98 -7.57 -12.58 5.74
C GLY A 98 -7.86 -11.10 6.01
N LEU A 99 -9.04 -10.72 6.53
CA LEU A 99 -9.32 -9.30 6.81
C LEU A 99 -8.36 -8.73 7.86
N GLY A 100 -8.03 -9.50 8.89
CA GLY A 100 -7.07 -9.08 9.93
C GLY A 100 -5.65 -8.85 9.38
N GLU A 101 -5.22 -9.70 8.44
CA GLU A 101 -3.91 -9.57 7.77
C GLU A 101 -3.88 -8.29 6.93
N LYS A 102 -4.93 -8.05 6.12
CA LYS A 102 -5.06 -6.80 5.34
C LYS A 102 -5.06 -5.55 6.23
N ILE A 103 -5.73 -5.61 7.39
CA ILE A 103 -5.72 -4.50 8.36
C ILE A 103 -4.30 -4.28 8.89
N ALA A 104 -3.58 -5.35 9.26
CA ALA A 104 -2.22 -5.24 9.76
C ALA A 104 -1.27 -4.64 8.70
N GLU A 105 -1.36 -5.10 7.45
CA GLU A 105 -0.61 -4.54 6.31
C GLU A 105 -0.91 -3.06 6.11
N ALA A 106 -2.19 -2.67 6.10
CA ALA A 106 -2.59 -1.27 5.97
C ALA A 106 -2.06 -0.41 7.12
N CYS A 107 -2.08 -0.92 8.37
CA CYS A 107 -1.51 -0.21 9.52
C CYS A 107 0.00 -0.01 9.38
N GLN A 108 0.72 -1.03 8.90
CA GLN A 108 2.16 -0.93 8.66
C GLN A 108 2.47 0.10 7.58
N GLU A 109 1.74 0.08 6.46
CA GLU A 109 1.93 1.03 5.36
C GLU A 109 1.63 2.48 5.79
N VAL A 110 0.56 2.69 6.56
CA VAL A 110 0.26 3.98 7.18
C VAL A 110 1.39 4.43 8.10
N TYR A 111 1.93 3.52 8.94
CA TYR A 111 3.04 3.84 9.83
C TYR A 111 4.29 4.27 9.06
N ILE A 112 4.66 3.53 8.00
CA ILE A 112 5.80 3.88 7.15
C ILE A 112 5.59 5.24 6.52
N THR A 113 4.42 5.45 5.90
CA THR A 113 4.05 6.73 5.26
C THR A 113 4.17 7.88 6.26
N VAL A 114 3.58 7.77 7.45
CA VAL A 114 3.61 8.83 8.47
C VAL A 114 5.03 9.08 8.98
N ARG A 115 5.82 8.02 9.19
CA ARG A 115 7.21 8.13 9.66
C ARG A 115 8.08 8.86 8.64
N GLU A 116 7.94 8.54 7.36
CA GLU A 116 8.70 9.20 6.29
C GLU A 116 8.38 10.69 6.22
N HIS A 117 7.10 11.05 6.26
CA HIS A 117 6.69 12.45 6.31
C HIS A 117 7.13 13.16 7.61
N GLY A 118 7.11 12.46 8.74
CA GLY A 118 7.54 13.00 10.03
C GLY A 118 9.04 13.27 10.13
N HIS A 119 9.87 12.50 9.41
CA HIS A 119 11.31 12.71 9.35
C HIS A 119 11.67 13.94 8.50
N ASP A 120 10.92 14.20 7.42
CA ASP A 120 11.04 15.43 6.63
C ASP A 120 10.70 16.70 7.46
N PHE A 121 9.72 16.63 8.36
CA PHE A 121 9.34 17.77 9.21
C PHE A 121 10.40 18.17 10.24
N ASP A 122 11.25 17.24 10.71
CA ASP A 122 12.26 17.53 11.73
C ASP A 122 13.54 18.17 11.13
N MET A 123 13.87 17.84 9.88
CA MET A 123 15.01 18.42 9.16
C MET A 123 14.81 19.89 8.75
N ASP A 124 13.58 20.32 8.43
CA ASP A 124 13.30 21.70 7.99
C ASP A 124 13.41 22.74 9.14
N ARG A 125 13.44 22.27 10.40
CA ARG A 125 13.50 23.14 11.58
C ARG A 125 14.92 23.42 12.08
N GLY A 126 15.94 22.82 11.48
CA GLY A 126 17.32 22.83 11.97
C GLY A 126 18.21 23.99 11.52
N ASP A 127 17.77 24.85 10.59
CA ASP A 127 18.63 25.87 9.96
C ASP A 127 18.12 27.32 10.14
N ARG A 128 17.69 27.64 11.37
CA ARG A 128 17.49 29.01 11.84
C ARG A 128 17.98 29.13 13.27
N ASP A 129 19.26 29.43 13.44
CA ASP A 129 19.80 30.48 14.33
C ASP A 129 21.34 30.47 14.30
#